data_AF-A0A9D6TXS5-F1
#
_entry.id   AF-A0A9D6TXS5-F1
#
_cell.length_a   1.000
_cell.length_b   1.000
_cell.length_c   1.000
_cell.angle_alpha   90.00
_cell.angle_beta   90.00
_cell.angle_gamma   90.00
#
_symmetry.space_group_name_H-M   'P 1'
#
loop_
_entity.id
_entity.type
_entity.pdbx_description
1 polymer ?
#
loop_
_entity_poly.entity_id
_entity_poly.type
_entity_poly.pdbx_seq_one_letter_code
_entity_poly.pdbx_strand_id
1 'polypeptide(L)'
;MRGLVLMLALWSAGCASVGGGEPSARCLPDGLSPTFFTWPVVGARTGTFPTDAGGVEPITLVRYQRDGAAVVVAWSRADLLMVDPAPDRATPEWIDTGLLTPDGQRVRATPGERCRWRRMGQAAAMRRL
;
A
#
# COMPACT_ATOMS: atom_id res chain seq x y z
N MET A 1 39.32 51.86 19.84
CA MET A 1 38.34 51.24 20.78
C MET A 1 37.52 50.24 19.96
N ARG A 2 37.67 48.94 20.22
CA ARG A 2 36.64 48.05 20.82
C ARG A 2 35.38 47.96 19.93
N GLY A 3 34.91 46.83 19.42
CA GLY A 3 35.23 45.40 19.57
C GLY A 3 34.41 44.69 18.47
N LEU A 4 34.98 43.69 17.80
CA LEU A 4 34.87 42.27 18.14
C LEU A 4 33.46 41.68 17.98
N VAL A 5 33.32 40.97 16.86
CA VAL A 5 32.75 39.62 16.70
C VAL A 5 31.22 39.45 16.74
N LEU A 6 30.75 39.06 15.54
CA LEU A 6 29.59 38.23 15.22
C LEU A 6 29.09 37.34 16.36
N MET A 7 27.79 37.40 16.61
CA MET A 7 27.01 36.21 16.96
C MET A 7 25.65 36.29 16.25
N LEU A 8 25.63 35.79 15.01
CA LEU A 8 24.40 35.34 14.37
C LEU A 8 23.92 34.10 15.14
N ALA A 9 22.97 34.28 16.03
CA ALA A 9 22.21 33.17 16.58
C ALA A 9 21.23 32.67 15.50
N LEU A 10 21.76 31.88 14.56
CA LEU A 10 20.98 30.94 13.77
C LEU A 10 20.38 29.93 14.76
N TRP A 11 19.16 30.20 15.21
CA TRP A 11 18.35 29.16 15.83
C TRP A 11 17.91 28.21 14.73
N SER A 12 18.70 27.18 14.53
CA SER A 12 18.36 25.97 13.79
C SER A 12 17.15 25.34 14.47
N ALA A 13 15.95 25.82 14.16
CA ALA A 13 14.75 25.01 14.29
C ALA A 13 14.87 23.90 13.23
N GLY A 14 15.71 22.92 13.53
CA GLY A 14 15.58 21.59 12.96
C GLY A 14 14.24 21.08 13.43
N CYS A 15 13.18 21.38 12.68
CA CYS A 15 12.04 20.49 12.64
C CYS A 15 12.61 19.19 12.15
N ALA A 16 12.80 18.27 13.10
CA ALA A 16 13.04 16.87 12.85
C ALA A 16 12.21 16.51 11.63
N SER A 17 12.88 16.02 10.58
CA SER A 17 12.20 15.21 9.58
C SER A 17 11.47 14.17 10.42
N VAL A 18 10.17 14.37 10.57
CA VAL A 18 9.25 13.35 11.03
C VAL A 18 9.59 12.21 10.11
N GLY A 19 10.32 11.23 10.66
CA GLY A 19 10.58 9.98 10.01
C GLY A 19 9.20 9.44 9.78
N GLY A 20 8.65 9.72 8.59
CA GLY A 20 7.48 9.08 8.06
C GLY A 20 7.88 7.63 7.98
N GLY A 21 7.71 6.92 9.10
CA GLY A 21 7.87 5.48 9.11
C GLY A 21 6.85 5.00 8.12
N GLU A 22 7.31 4.59 6.93
CA GLU A 22 6.48 4.00 5.89
C GLU A 22 5.69 2.87 6.54
N PRO A 23 4.38 3.05 6.83
CA PRO A 23 3.60 2.02 7.50
C PRO A 23 3.43 0.80 6.58
N SER A 24 3.64 1.00 5.27
CA SER A 24 3.45 0.03 4.20
C SER A 24 4.66 -0.87 3.94
N ALA A 25 5.88 -0.47 4.32
CA ALA A 25 7.09 -1.23 4.01
C ALA A 25 7.25 -2.52 4.83
N ARG A 26 6.63 -2.62 6.02
CA ARG A 26 6.79 -3.78 6.92
C ARG A 26 5.86 -4.95 6.63
N CYS A 27 4.92 -4.81 5.69
CA CYS A 27 3.84 -5.77 5.49
C CYS A 27 3.64 -6.11 4.00
N LEU A 28 4.71 -6.30 3.24
CA LEU A 28 4.60 -6.76 1.85
C LEU A 28 4.83 -8.28 1.74
N PRO A 29 4.28 -8.94 0.70
CA PRO A 29 4.64 -10.30 0.36
C PRO A 29 6.17 -10.47 0.20
N ASP A 30 6.69 -11.62 0.60
CA ASP A 30 8.10 -11.95 0.42
C ASP A 30 8.53 -11.81 -1.04
N GLY A 31 9.68 -11.18 -1.24
CA GLY A 31 10.25 -10.93 -2.58
C GLY A 31 9.69 -9.69 -3.29
N LEU A 32 8.76 -8.95 -2.68
CA LEU A 32 8.35 -7.63 -3.19
C LEU A 32 9.10 -6.50 -2.47
N SER A 33 9.69 -5.60 -3.25
CA SER A 33 10.38 -4.44 -2.71
C SER A 33 9.38 -3.31 -2.43
N PRO A 34 9.42 -2.65 -1.25
CA PRO A 34 8.58 -1.48 -0.97
C PRO A 34 8.92 -0.26 -1.84
N THR A 35 10.05 -0.27 -2.56
CA THR A 35 10.45 0.84 -3.42
C THR A 35 9.39 1.20 -4.47
N PHE A 36 8.48 0.30 -4.86
CA PHE A 36 7.40 0.65 -5.80
C PHE A 36 6.45 1.73 -5.26
N PHE A 37 6.33 1.90 -3.93
CA PHE A 37 5.56 3.01 -3.35
C PHE A 37 6.15 4.39 -3.67
N THR A 38 7.42 4.46 -4.07
CA THR A 38 8.08 5.69 -4.53
C THR A 38 7.89 5.95 -6.02
N TRP A 39 7.26 5.03 -6.74
CA TRP A 39 7.02 5.19 -8.17
C TRP A 39 5.85 6.16 -8.41
N PRO A 40 5.81 6.83 -9.58
CA PRO A 40 4.65 7.61 -9.97
C PRO A 40 3.35 6.79 -9.93
N VAL A 41 2.30 7.38 -9.35
CA VAL A 41 0.94 6.88 -9.47
C VAL A 41 0.40 7.31 -10.83
N VAL A 42 0.04 6.33 -11.67
CA VAL A 42 -0.46 6.56 -13.04
C VAL A 42 -1.95 6.29 -13.18
N GLY A 43 -2.59 5.79 -12.13
CA GLY A 43 -4.03 5.57 -12.11
C GLY A 43 -4.50 5.21 -10.71
N ALA A 44 -5.71 5.66 -10.38
CA ALA A 44 -6.41 5.28 -9.17
C ALA A 44 -7.89 5.08 -9.48
N ARG A 45 -8.50 4.05 -8.90
CA ARG A 45 -9.94 3.78 -8.98
C ARG A 45 -10.48 3.49 -7.60
N THR A 46 -11.62 4.07 -7.26
CA THR A 46 -12.32 3.78 -6.02
C THR A 46 -13.54 2.92 -6.33
N GLY A 47 -13.87 2.04 -5.40
CA GLY A 47 -15.01 1.15 -5.52
C GLY A 47 -15.43 0.63 -4.15
N THR A 48 -16.30 -0.37 -4.17
CA THR A 48 -16.70 -1.09 -2.97
C THR A 48 -16.48 -2.59 -3.16
N PHE A 49 -16.15 -3.28 -2.08
CA PHE A 49 -16.01 -4.73 -2.05
C PHE A 49 -16.99 -5.34 -1.05
N PRO A 50 -17.57 -6.51 -1.32
CA PRO A 50 -18.43 -7.16 -0.34
C PRO A 50 -17.64 -7.55 0.92
N THR A 51 -18.32 -7.50 2.07
CA THR A 51 -17.80 -8.04 3.33
C THR A 51 -18.40 -9.41 3.64
N ASP A 52 -17.73 -10.20 4.49
CA ASP A 52 -18.26 -11.49 4.96
C ASP A 52 -19.43 -11.35 5.96
N ALA A 53 -19.68 -10.15 6.48
CA ALA A 53 -20.88 -9.82 7.28
C ALA A 53 -22.07 -9.32 6.44
N GLY A 54 -21.98 -9.37 5.10
CA GLY A 54 -23.08 -8.98 4.20
C GLY A 54 -23.19 -7.48 3.93
N GLY A 55 -22.13 -6.71 4.20
CA GLY A 55 -22.02 -5.28 3.87
C GLY A 55 -21.07 -5.04 2.70
N VAL A 56 -20.61 -3.79 2.60
CA VAL A 56 -19.57 -3.39 1.65
C VAL A 56 -18.49 -2.55 2.33
N GLU A 57 -17.25 -2.72 1.90
CA GLU A 57 -16.09 -1.94 2.35
C GLU A 57 -15.57 -1.08 1.18
N PRO A 58 -15.36 0.23 1.37
CA PRO A 58 -14.71 1.07 0.37
C PRO A 58 -13.27 0.63 0.14
N ILE A 59 -12.87 0.60 -1.13
CA ILE A 59 -11.53 0.21 -1.55
C ILE A 59 -11.01 1.12 -2.65
N THR A 60 -9.70 1.32 -2.65
CA THR A 60 -8.97 2.10 -3.66
C THR A 60 -7.93 1.22 -4.31
N LEU A 61 -8.02 1.03 -5.62
CA LEU A 61 -6.95 0.47 -6.41
C LEU A 61 -6.01 1.58 -6.88
N VAL A 62 -4.71 1.39 -6.69
CA VAL A 62 -3.67 2.33 -7.12
C VAL A 62 -2.70 1.60 -8.01
N ARG A 63 -2.42 2.16 -9.19
CA ARG A 63 -1.40 1.68 -10.12
C ARG A 63 -0.16 2.56 -10.04
N TYR A 64 0.94 1.94 -9.63
CA TYR A 64 2.28 2.50 -9.65
C TYR A 64 2.99 2.06 -10.93
N GLN A 65 3.72 2.95 -11.60
CA GLN A 65 4.45 2.58 -12.82
C GLN A 65 5.77 3.35 -12.94
N ARG A 66 6.84 2.64 -13.33
CA ARG A 66 8.16 3.20 -13.63
C ARG A 66 8.88 2.31 -14.64
N ASP A 67 9.53 2.91 -15.64
CA ASP A 67 10.40 2.21 -16.61
C ASP A 67 9.77 0.95 -17.26
N GLY A 68 8.48 1.02 -17.58
CA GLY A 68 7.73 -0.09 -18.18
C GLY A 68 7.29 -1.20 -17.19
N ALA A 69 7.71 -1.14 -15.93
CA ALA A 69 7.18 -1.98 -14.85
C ALA A 69 5.96 -1.32 -14.18
N ALA A 70 4.99 -2.13 -13.77
CA ALA A 70 3.81 -1.67 -13.07
C ALA A 70 3.49 -2.57 -11.87
N VAL A 71 2.92 -1.97 -10.83
CA VAL A 71 2.35 -2.67 -9.65
C VAL A 71 0.98 -2.08 -9.39
N VAL A 72 -0.01 -2.95 -9.19
CA VAL A 72 -1.34 -2.54 -8.69
C VAL A 72 -1.46 -2.99 -7.25
N VAL A 73 -2.01 -2.13 -6.41
CA VAL A 73 -2.36 -2.47 -5.03
C VAL A 73 -3.81 -2.10 -4.75
N ALA A 74 -4.47 -2.87 -3.89
CA ALA A 74 -5.77 -2.51 -3.35
C ALA A 74 -5.65 -2.13 -1.88
N TRP A 75 -6.18 -0.96 -1.53
CA TRP A 75 -6.25 -0.44 -0.19
C TRP A 75 -7.69 -0.43 0.31
N SER A 76 -7.90 -0.77 1.58
CA SER A 76 -9.07 -0.33 2.35
C SER A 76 -8.58 0.51 3.51
N ARG A 77 -9.05 1.75 3.60
CA ARG A 77 -8.58 2.72 4.60
C ARG A 77 -7.04 2.85 4.54
N ALA A 78 -6.34 2.36 5.56
CA ALA A 78 -4.87 2.35 5.63
C ALA A 78 -4.25 0.95 5.44
N ASP A 79 -5.07 -0.05 5.11
CA ASP A 79 -4.68 -1.46 5.07
C ASP A 79 -4.54 -1.96 3.63
N LEU A 80 -3.44 -2.68 3.39
CA LEU A 80 -3.12 -3.25 2.07
C LEU A 80 -3.79 -4.62 1.94
N LEU A 81 -4.81 -4.71 1.10
CA LEU A 81 -5.57 -5.94 0.90
C LEU A 81 -4.92 -6.87 -0.12
N MET A 82 -4.40 -6.28 -1.19
CA MET A 82 -3.91 -7.00 -2.36
C MET A 82 -2.72 -6.29 -3.00
N VAL A 83 -1.78 -7.08 -3.51
CA VAL A 83 -0.65 -6.61 -4.33
C VAL A 83 -0.53 -7.48 -5.57
N ASP A 84 -0.62 -6.84 -6.72
CA ASP A 84 -0.41 -7.42 -8.03
C ASP A 84 0.89 -6.85 -8.64
N PRO A 85 1.99 -7.62 -8.57
CA PRO A 85 3.31 -7.11 -8.95
C PRO A 85 3.56 -7.09 -10.47
N ALA A 86 2.62 -7.60 -11.27
CA ALA A 86 2.71 -7.57 -12.72
C ALA A 86 1.29 -7.54 -13.33
N PRO A 87 0.58 -6.41 -13.18
CA PRO A 87 -0.83 -6.26 -13.55
C PRO A 87 -1.10 -6.44 -15.04
N ASP A 88 -0.08 -6.17 -15.86
CA ASP A 88 -0.16 -6.32 -17.32
C ASP A 88 0.18 -7.75 -17.77
N ARG A 89 0.42 -8.67 -16.82
CA ARG A 89 0.65 -10.10 -17.06
C ARG A 89 -0.45 -10.93 -16.40
N ALA A 90 -0.66 -12.14 -16.91
CA ALA A 90 -1.53 -13.14 -16.28
C ALA A 90 -0.88 -13.79 -15.05
N THR A 91 -0.14 -13.01 -14.25
CA THR A 91 0.47 -13.49 -13.01
C THR A 91 -0.54 -13.40 -11.86
N PRO A 92 -0.56 -14.42 -10.99
CA PRO A 92 -1.41 -14.39 -9.83
C PRO A 92 -0.97 -13.34 -8.80
N GLU A 93 -1.94 -12.56 -8.33
CA GLU A 93 -1.78 -11.53 -7.30
C GLU A 93 -1.58 -12.14 -5.90
N TRP A 94 -1.12 -11.31 -4.98
CA TRP A 94 -1.03 -11.61 -3.56
C TRP A 94 -2.20 -10.97 -2.81
N ILE A 95 -2.81 -11.70 -1.89
CA ILE A 95 -3.84 -11.19 -0.98
C ILE A 95 -3.41 -11.35 0.48
N ASP A 96 -3.82 -10.42 1.35
CA ASP A 96 -3.70 -10.57 2.79
C ASP A 96 -4.90 -11.35 3.34
N THR A 97 -4.71 -12.63 3.67
CA THR A 97 -5.78 -13.52 4.17
C THR A 97 -6.20 -13.22 5.62
N GLY A 98 -5.48 -12.32 6.30
CA GLY A 98 -5.91 -11.69 7.54
C GLY A 98 -7.01 -10.66 7.36
N LEU A 99 -7.07 -10.04 6.19
CA LEU A 99 -8.02 -8.97 5.86
C LEU A 99 -9.08 -9.44 4.87
N LEU A 100 -8.75 -10.39 4.01
CA LEU A 100 -9.63 -10.99 3.03
C LEU A 100 -9.98 -12.43 3.43
N THR A 101 -11.16 -12.89 3.01
CA THR A 101 -11.49 -14.31 3.02
C THR A 101 -10.49 -15.08 2.16
N PRO A 102 -10.23 -16.38 2.43
CA PRO A 102 -9.20 -17.11 1.70
C PRO A 102 -9.42 -17.09 0.18
N ASP A 103 -10.67 -17.16 -0.30
CA ASP A 103 -11.00 -17.05 -1.73
C ASP A 103 -10.73 -15.67 -2.37
N GLY A 104 -10.33 -14.66 -1.57
CA GLY A 104 -10.07 -13.29 -2.01
C GLY A 104 -11.33 -12.55 -2.46
N GLN A 105 -12.53 -13.07 -2.16
CA GLN A 105 -13.78 -12.53 -2.69
C GLN A 105 -14.48 -11.56 -1.74
N ARG A 106 -14.10 -11.52 -0.46
CA ARG A 106 -14.73 -10.63 0.54
C ARG A 106 -13.71 -10.07 1.51
N VAL A 107 -13.97 -8.85 1.98
CA VAL A 107 -13.27 -8.29 3.15
C VAL A 107 -13.85 -8.90 4.42
N ARG A 108 -12.99 -9.25 5.36
CA ARG A 108 -13.41 -9.72 6.68
C ARG A 108 -13.95 -8.56 7.50
N ALA A 109 -15.17 -8.68 8.00
CA ALA A 109 -15.75 -7.71 8.91
C ALA A 109 -14.99 -7.66 10.24
N THR A 110 -14.41 -8.79 10.66
CA THR A 110 -13.45 -8.86 11.76
C THR A 110 -12.08 -9.27 11.23
N PRO A 111 -11.12 -8.33 11.11
CA PRO A 111 -9.76 -8.62 10.70
C PRO A 111 -9.07 -9.66 11.60
N GLY A 112 -8.32 -10.58 11.00
CA GLY A 112 -7.39 -11.47 11.68
C GLY A 112 -5.97 -10.88 11.78
N GLU A 113 -4.97 -11.75 11.97
CA GLU A 113 -3.56 -11.37 11.88
C GLU A 113 -3.24 -10.82 10.48
N ARG A 114 -2.69 -9.61 10.41
CA ARG A 114 -2.31 -8.95 9.16
C ARG A 114 -1.04 -9.55 8.55
N CYS A 115 -0.75 -9.19 7.31
CA CYS A 115 0.43 -9.63 6.57
C CYS A 115 0.45 -11.13 6.30
N ARG A 116 -0.74 -11.77 6.25
CA ARG A 116 -0.89 -13.20 5.97
C ARG A 116 -1.02 -13.39 4.46
N TRP A 117 0.07 -13.08 3.75
CA TRP A 117 0.12 -13.05 2.29
C TRP A 117 -0.02 -14.43 1.67
N ARG A 118 -0.86 -14.54 0.64
CA ARG A 118 -1.03 -15.75 -0.16
C ARG A 118 -1.16 -15.42 -1.63
N ARG A 119 -0.52 -16.21 -2.50
CA ARG A 119 -0.76 -16.14 -3.95
C ARG A 119 -2.14 -16.69 -4.27
N MET A 120 -2.93 -15.92 -5.01
CA MET A 120 -4.22 -16.37 -5.51
C MET A 120 -4.06 -17.14 -6.82
N GLY A 121 -4.41 -18.42 -6.87
CA GLY A 121 -4.26 -19.24 -8.09
C GLY A 121 -5.03 -18.73 -9.33
N GLN A 122 -5.93 -17.75 -9.16
CA GLN A 122 -6.64 -17.03 -10.23
C GLN A 122 -6.68 -15.54 -9.90
N ALA A 123 -6.71 -14.67 -10.92
CA ALA A 123 -6.83 -13.22 -10.74
C ALA A 123 -8.08 -12.88 -9.91
N ALA A 124 -7.94 -12.13 -8.80
CA ALA A 124 -9.07 -11.94 -7.90
C ALA A 124 -10.07 -10.91 -8.45
N ALA A 125 -11.27 -10.92 -7.87
CA ALA A 125 -12.37 -10.07 -8.28
C ALA A 125 -12.05 -8.56 -8.20
N MET A 126 -11.08 -8.17 -7.37
CA MET A 126 -10.68 -6.76 -7.20
C MET A 126 -10.16 -6.11 -8.48
N ARG A 127 -9.59 -6.87 -9.42
CA ARG A 127 -9.15 -6.34 -10.74
C ARG A 127 -10.31 -5.85 -11.62
N ARG A 128 -11.57 -6.18 -11.29
CA ARG A 128 -12.76 -5.86 -12.11
C ARG A 128 -13.50 -4.59 -11.68
N LEU A 129 -12.98 -3.87 -10.68
CA LEU A 129 -13.50 -2.59 -10.21
C LEU A 129 -13.09 -1.45 -11.16
#